data_AF-A0A0P9RVN7-F1
#
_entry.id   AF-A0A0P9RVN7-F1
#
_cell.length_a   1.000
_cell.length_b   1.000
_cell.length_c   1.000
_cell.angle_alpha   90.00
_cell.angle_beta   90.00
_cell.angle_gamma   90.00
#
_symmetry.space_group_name_H-M   'P 1'
#
loop_
_entity.id
_entity.type
_entity.pdbx_description
1 polymer ?
#
loop_
_entity_poly.entity_id
_entity_poly.type
_entity_poly.pdbx_seq_one_letter_code
_entity_poly.pdbx_strand_id
1 'polypeptide(L)'
;MKNLATFPVQNKNNRDPFMTKTSRRWPFAACLLSLACGTAAAAPYSTMVVFGDSLADAGQFPDTAGPMGSTLRFTNRVGPTYQDGSGEVFNLNSSTLIGRMLGVPAGDLAASTSPVNAALGASDGNNWAVSGYRTDQILESINSQSTVVDPNTGTLLRSRTGYLPANGFRADPNALYYLTGGGNDFLQGRVVSASSAAQAANQLADSAQALQQAGARYIMVWLLPDIGKTPALSGSPLASATSALSAGFNQQLVSRLAQINAQIIPLNVPLLINEVLAEPARFGFDPN
;
A
#
# COMPACT_ATOMS: atom_id res chain seq x y z
N MET A 1 -15.90 69.10 12.30
CA MET A 1 -17.03 69.86 11.74
C MET A 1 -16.50 71.19 11.20
N LYS A 2 -16.93 71.55 9.99
CA LYS A 2 -16.79 72.85 9.27
C LYS A 2 -15.51 73.10 8.45
N ASN A 3 -15.68 72.77 7.16
CA ASN A 3 -15.16 73.35 5.93
C ASN A 3 -14.74 74.84 6.00
N LEU A 4 -13.72 75.23 5.21
CA LEU A 4 -13.87 75.85 3.87
C LEU A 4 -12.48 76.31 3.38
N ALA A 5 -12.00 75.73 2.28
CA ALA A 5 -10.86 76.26 1.52
C ALA A 5 -11.39 76.95 0.27
N THR A 6 -10.98 78.20 0.12
CA THR A 6 -11.26 79.17 -0.95
C THR A 6 -10.41 78.92 -2.20
N PHE A 7 -11.00 79.12 -3.38
CA PHE A 7 -10.30 79.29 -4.67
C PHE A 7 -10.35 80.78 -5.09
N PRO A 8 -9.37 81.23 -5.90
CA PRO A 8 -9.72 81.87 -7.18
C PRO A 8 -8.79 81.41 -8.33
N VAL A 9 -9.32 80.98 -9.48
CA VAL A 9 -9.60 81.76 -10.73
C VAL A 9 -8.35 82.33 -11.42
N GLN A 10 -8.04 81.80 -12.62
CA GLN A 10 -7.45 82.55 -13.75
C GLN A 10 -7.86 81.93 -15.11
N ASN A 11 -8.82 82.63 -15.73
CA ASN A 11 -8.91 83.10 -17.12
C ASN A 11 -8.96 82.18 -18.37
N LYS A 12 -10.18 82.15 -18.92
CA LYS A 12 -10.66 82.19 -20.33
C LYS A 12 -9.65 82.42 -21.49
N ASN A 13 -9.77 81.62 -22.55
CA ASN A 13 -10.36 81.97 -23.88
C ASN A 13 -9.91 80.99 -25.00
N ASN A 14 -10.83 80.25 -25.63
CA ASN A 14 -11.25 80.46 -27.04
C ASN A 14 -12.13 79.32 -27.61
N ARG A 15 -13.39 79.68 -27.86
CA ARG A 15 -14.30 79.45 -29.02
C ARG A 15 -14.30 78.10 -29.78
N ASP A 16 -15.51 77.50 -29.81
CA ASP A 16 -16.00 76.41 -30.69
C ASP A 16 -16.18 76.84 -32.17
N PRO A 17 -16.46 75.92 -33.13
CA PRO A 17 -17.84 75.45 -33.34
C PRO A 17 -18.05 73.98 -33.80
N PHE A 18 -19.15 73.40 -33.30
CA PHE A 18 -20.14 72.53 -33.98
C PHE A 18 -19.79 71.12 -34.54
N MET A 19 -20.32 70.13 -33.80
CA MET A 19 -21.31 69.11 -34.21
C MET A 19 -20.90 67.74 -34.81
N THR A 20 -21.43 66.72 -34.10
CA THR A 20 -21.98 65.41 -34.54
C THR A 20 -21.03 64.21 -34.70
N LYS A 21 -20.95 63.34 -33.69
CA LYS A 21 -21.82 62.15 -33.51
C LYS A 21 -21.35 61.31 -32.33
N THR A 22 -22.31 60.95 -31.49
CA THR A 22 -22.23 59.95 -30.43
C THR A 22 -21.99 58.54 -31.02
N SER A 23 -20.95 57.85 -30.56
CA SER A 23 -20.99 56.39 -30.37
C SER A 23 -20.00 55.96 -29.30
N ARG A 24 -20.57 55.59 -28.15
CA ARG A 24 -19.95 54.93 -26.99
C ARG A 24 -19.46 53.53 -27.41
N ARG A 25 -18.25 53.13 -26.99
CA ARG A 25 -17.90 51.83 -26.35
C ARG A 25 -16.37 51.58 -26.41
N TRP A 26 -15.69 51.80 -25.28
CA TRP A 26 -14.58 50.94 -24.84
C TRP A 26 -15.18 49.69 -24.16
N PRO A 27 -14.46 48.58 -23.89
CA PRO A 27 -13.04 48.24 -24.16
C PRO A 27 -12.85 46.84 -24.79
N PHE A 28 -11.65 46.49 -25.27
CA PHE A 28 -11.21 45.09 -25.35
C PHE A 28 -9.84 44.94 -24.68
N ALA A 29 -9.87 44.61 -23.39
CA ALA A 29 -8.82 43.85 -22.73
C ALA A 29 -9.46 42.49 -22.38
N ALA A 30 -8.94 41.40 -22.91
CA ALA A 30 -9.26 40.06 -22.43
C ALA A 30 -8.21 39.03 -22.89
N CYS A 31 -7.41 38.58 -21.91
CA CYS A 31 -7.02 37.19 -21.64
C CYS A 31 -6.66 36.27 -22.82
N LEU A 32 -5.37 36.03 -23.00
CA LEU A 32 -4.84 34.77 -23.54
C LEU A 32 -4.06 34.05 -22.42
N LEU A 33 -4.79 33.39 -21.53
CA LEU A 33 -4.25 32.33 -20.66
C LEU A 33 -4.86 31.02 -21.15
N SER A 34 -4.32 30.48 -22.24
CA SER A 34 -4.80 29.24 -22.84
C SER A 34 -4.38 28.05 -21.97
N LEU A 35 -5.38 27.51 -21.28
CA LEU A 35 -5.52 26.17 -20.73
C LEU A 35 -4.47 25.14 -21.22
N ALA A 36 -3.45 24.92 -20.40
CA ALA A 36 -2.86 23.59 -20.25
C ALA A 36 -3.63 22.87 -19.12
N CYS A 37 -4.89 22.48 -19.39
CA CYS A 37 -5.53 21.46 -18.58
C CYS A 37 -4.90 20.12 -18.96
N GLY A 38 -3.70 19.86 -18.44
CA GLY A 38 -3.25 18.49 -18.29
C GLY A 38 -4.31 17.78 -17.46
N THR A 39 -4.81 16.65 -17.95
CA THR A 39 -5.55 15.71 -17.11
C THR A 39 -4.58 15.19 -16.08
N ALA A 40 -4.40 15.92 -14.97
CA ALA A 40 -3.79 15.35 -13.79
C ALA A 40 -4.73 14.23 -13.35
N ALA A 41 -4.35 12.98 -13.63
CA ALA A 41 -4.96 11.85 -12.98
C ALA A 41 -4.74 12.08 -11.49
N ALA A 42 -5.80 12.40 -10.74
CA ALA A 42 -5.70 12.53 -9.31
C ALA A 42 -5.32 11.15 -8.76
N ALA A 43 -4.05 10.95 -8.42
CA ALA A 43 -3.63 9.80 -7.63
C ALA A 43 -4.20 10.05 -6.22
N PRO A 44 -5.13 9.21 -5.73
CA PRO A 44 -5.80 9.45 -4.45
C PRO A 44 -4.85 9.31 -3.25
N TYR A 45 -3.67 8.72 -3.46
CA TYR A 45 -2.65 8.49 -2.44
C TYR A 45 -1.28 9.00 -2.93
N SER A 46 -0.44 9.49 -2.01
CA SER A 46 0.93 9.93 -2.31
C SER A 46 1.85 8.78 -2.74
N THR A 47 1.66 7.63 -2.10
CA THR A 47 2.37 6.37 -2.37
C THR A 47 1.58 5.21 -1.73
N MET A 48 2.12 3.99 -1.81
CA MET A 48 1.63 2.82 -1.10
C MET A 48 2.76 2.24 -0.23
N VAL A 49 2.49 2.05 1.06
CA VAL A 49 3.41 1.44 2.02
C VAL A 49 2.85 0.09 2.45
N VAL A 50 3.62 -0.97 2.24
CA VAL A 50 3.16 -2.35 2.39
C VAL A 50 3.92 -2.99 3.55
N PHE A 51 3.21 -3.67 4.44
CA PHE A 51 3.81 -4.56 5.45
C PHE A 51 3.10 -5.89 5.44
N GLY A 52 3.79 -6.93 5.90
CA GLY A 52 3.22 -8.25 5.98
C GLY A 52 4.22 -9.34 5.68
N ASP A 53 3.72 -10.36 4.99
CA ASP A 53 4.37 -11.63 4.77
C ASP A 53 4.54 -11.95 3.28
N SER A 54 4.65 -13.24 2.93
CA SER A 54 4.85 -13.73 1.57
C SER A 54 3.74 -13.30 0.60
N LEU A 55 2.53 -13.04 1.09
CA LEU A 55 1.39 -12.59 0.26
C LEU A 55 1.64 -11.21 -0.36
N ALA A 56 2.52 -10.41 0.24
CA ALA A 56 2.76 -9.03 -0.15
C ALA A 56 4.25 -8.70 -0.43
N ASP A 57 5.20 -9.61 -0.16
CA ASP A 57 6.64 -9.45 -0.40
C ASP A 57 6.98 -9.17 -1.88
N ALA A 58 7.57 -7.99 -2.15
CA ALA A 58 7.90 -7.54 -3.50
C ALA A 58 9.32 -7.90 -3.99
N GLY A 59 10.11 -8.65 -3.23
CA GLY A 59 11.49 -8.99 -3.62
C GLY A 59 12.53 -8.88 -2.52
N GLN A 60 12.22 -9.26 -1.27
CA GLN A 60 13.18 -9.14 -0.17
C GLN A 60 14.34 -10.13 -0.27
N PHE A 61 14.13 -11.30 -0.86
CA PHE A 61 15.11 -12.38 -0.93
C PHE A 61 15.72 -12.49 -2.34
N PRO A 62 17.01 -12.90 -2.46
CA PRO A 62 17.58 -13.26 -3.75
C PRO A 62 16.87 -14.46 -4.38
N ASP A 63 16.62 -14.41 -5.68
CA ASP A 63 16.17 -15.56 -6.46
C ASP A 63 17.40 -16.27 -7.05
N THR A 64 17.87 -17.30 -6.36
CA THR A 64 19.07 -18.06 -6.75
C THR A 64 18.86 -18.94 -7.99
N ALA A 65 17.60 -19.19 -8.36
CA ALA A 65 17.22 -19.95 -9.54
C ALA A 65 16.76 -19.06 -10.71
N GLY A 66 16.73 -17.74 -10.52
CA GLY A 66 16.37 -16.77 -11.54
C GLY A 66 17.59 -16.14 -12.22
N PRO A 67 17.37 -15.19 -13.14
CA PRO A 67 18.43 -14.36 -13.70
C PRO A 67 19.26 -13.65 -12.63
N MET A 68 20.51 -13.30 -12.97
CA MET A 68 21.35 -12.48 -12.09
C MET A 68 20.64 -11.17 -11.70
N GLY A 69 20.62 -10.86 -10.40
CA GLY A 69 19.97 -9.67 -9.87
C GLY A 69 18.46 -9.80 -9.67
N SER A 70 17.88 -10.99 -9.89
CA SER A 70 16.47 -11.25 -9.62
C SER A 70 16.19 -11.55 -8.13
N THR A 71 14.94 -11.33 -7.73
CA THR A 71 14.46 -11.46 -6.36
C THR A 71 13.22 -12.34 -6.30
N LEU A 72 13.01 -13.03 -5.18
CA LEU A 72 11.84 -13.88 -4.96
C LEU A 72 10.58 -13.07 -4.72
N ARG A 73 9.48 -13.50 -5.34
CA ARG A 73 8.11 -13.20 -4.91
C ARG A 73 7.36 -14.52 -4.85
N PHE A 74 6.51 -14.72 -3.86
CA PHE A 74 5.92 -16.03 -3.56
C PHE A 74 4.67 -16.30 -4.41
N THR A 75 4.87 -16.28 -5.73
CA THR A 75 3.88 -16.54 -6.79
C THR A 75 4.58 -17.27 -7.94
N ASN A 76 3.94 -17.46 -9.10
CA ASN A 76 4.58 -18.12 -10.24
C ASN A 76 5.61 -17.22 -10.94
N ARG A 77 6.54 -17.85 -11.68
CA ARG A 77 7.38 -17.14 -12.66
C ARG A 77 6.52 -16.58 -13.81
N VAL A 78 7.07 -15.62 -14.57
CA VAL A 78 6.35 -14.96 -15.66
C VAL A 78 6.03 -15.88 -16.85
N GLY A 79 6.69 -17.03 -16.97
CA GLY A 79 6.51 -17.95 -18.09
C GLY A 79 7.45 -17.64 -19.26
N PRO A 80 7.41 -18.49 -20.31
CA PRO A 80 6.39 -19.50 -20.58
C PRO A 80 6.62 -20.87 -19.93
N THR A 81 7.82 -21.17 -19.42
CA THR A 81 8.12 -22.50 -18.87
C THR A 81 7.73 -22.62 -17.40
N TYR A 82 7.75 -21.50 -16.68
CA TYR A 82 7.49 -21.41 -15.25
C TYR A 82 8.53 -22.17 -14.40
N GLN A 83 9.64 -22.61 -14.99
CA GLN A 83 10.64 -23.44 -14.34
C GLN A 83 11.76 -22.62 -13.72
N ASP A 84 12.34 -23.15 -12.64
CA ASP A 84 13.60 -22.68 -12.10
C ASP A 84 14.75 -22.87 -13.10
N GLY A 85 15.68 -21.91 -13.14
CA GLY A 85 16.81 -21.90 -14.08
C GLY A 85 16.45 -21.51 -15.51
N SER A 86 15.18 -21.24 -15.82
CA SER A 86 14.71 -20.85 -17.16
C SER A 86 15.11 -19.44 -17.59
N GLY A 87 15.59 -18.61 -16.67
CA GLY A 87 15.82 -17.18 -16.89
C GLY A 87 14.56 -16.31 -16.76
N GLU A 88 13.45 -16.88 -16.29
CA GLU A 88 12.20 -16.16 -16.04
C GLU A 88 12.16 -15.61 -14.61
N VAL A 89 11.78 -14.36 -14.39
CA VAL A 89 11.62 -13.79 -13.03
C VAL A 89 10.27 -14.15 -12.40
N PHE A 90 10.15 -14.01 -11.08
CA PHE A 90 8.86 -14.10 -10.39
C PHE A 90 7.90 -12.96 -10.78
N ASN A 91 6.62 -13.32 -10.98
CA ASN A 91 5.57 -12.38 -11.33
C ASN A 91 5.17 -11.48 -10.14
N LEU A 92 4.32 -10.50 -10.40
CA LEU A 92 3.85 -9.54 -9.39
C LEU A 92 2.78 -10.15 -8.50
N ASN A 93 2.84 -9.83 -7.21
CA ASN A 93 1.79 -10.15 -6.25
C ASN A 93 0.71 -9.05 -6.20
N SER A 94 -0.33 -9.30 -5.41
CA SER A 94 -1.51 -8.43 -5.30
C SER A 94 -1.18 -7.01 -4.86
N SER A 95 -0.30 -6.83 -3.86
CA SER A 95 0.10 -5.51 -3.37
C SER A 95 0.78 -4.68 -4.46
N THR A 96 1.69 -5.30 -5.22
CA THR A 96 2.39 -4.62 -6.32
C THR A 96 1.45 -4.31 -7.49
N LEU A 97 0.50 -5.19 -7.81
CA LEU A 97 -0.51 -4.96 -8.85
C LEU A 97 -1.46 -3.81 -8.49
N ILE A 98 -1.97 -3.78 -7.25
CA ILE A 98 -2.84 -2.70 -6.75
C ILE A 98 -2.09 -1.36 -6.79
N GLY A 99 -0.85 -1.33 -6.31
CA GLY A 99 -0.02 -0.12 -6.36
C GLY A 99 0.14 0.42 -7.80
N ARG A 100 0.36 -0.46 -8.78
CA ARG A 100 0.43 -0.07 -10.20
C ARG A 100 -0.91 0.47 -10.71
N MET A 101 -2.02 -0.16 -10.36
CA MET A 101 -3.36 0.30 -10.74
C MET A 101 -3.69 1.69 -10.15
N LEU A 102 -3.13 1.99 -8.98
CA LEU A 102 -3.25 3.29 -8.30
C LEU A 102 -2.23 4.33 -8.80
N GLY A 103 -1.36 3.98 -9.74
CA GLY A 103 -0.35 4.89 -10.29
C GLY A 103 0.84 5.16 -9.36
N VAL A 104 1.08 4.30 -8.36
CA VAL A 104 2.25 4.42 -7.48
C VAL A 104 3.54 4.15 -8.28
N PRO A 105 4.60 4.97 -8.11
CA PRO A 105 5.87 4.75 -8.81
C PRO A 105 6.43 3.35 -8.56
N ALA A 106 7.00 2.73 -9.60
CA ALA A 106 7.53 1.36 -9.48
C ALA A 106 8.65 1.23 -8.44
N GLY A 107 9.44 2.29 -8.22
CA GLY A 107 10.48 2.32 -7.19
C GLY A 107 9.90 2.22 -5.78
N ASP A 108 8.79 2.91 -5.51
CA ASP A 108 8.10 2.85 -4.22
C ASP A 108 7.49 1.46 -3.97
N LEU A 109 7.13 0.72 -5.02
CA LEU A 109 6.60 -0.64 -4.90
C LEU A 109 7.68 -1.70 -4.70
N ALA A 110 8.96 -1.32 -4.75
CA ALA A 110 10.07 -2.25 -4.53
C ALA A 110 10.22 -2.65 -3.06
N ALA A 111 10.94 -3.74 -2.84
CA ALA A 111 11.27 -4.23 -1.50
C ALA A 111 12.12 -3.21 -0.72
N SER A 112 11.84 -3.08 0.58
CA SER A 112 12.50 -2.12 1.47
C SER A 112 13.86 -2.61 1.95
N THR A 113 14.11 -3.92 2.05
CA THR A 113 15.28 -4.47 2.77
C THR A 113 16.01 -5.54 1.94
N SER A 114 15.90 -5.48 0.61
CA SER A 114 16.50 -6.49 -0.28
C SER A 114 18.03 -6.38 -0.33
N PRO A 115 18.81 -7.44 -0.02
CA PRO A 115 20.26 -7.44 -0.22
C PRO A 115 20.64 -7.34 -1.70
N VAL A 116 19.76 -7.78 -2.60
CA VAL A 116 19.96 -7.68 -4.06
C VAL A 116 19.91 -6.22 -4.51
N ASN A 117 18.90 -5.45 -4.06
CA ASN A 117 18.81 -4.02 -4.38
C ASN A 117 20.07 -3.28 -3.91
N ALA A 118 20.52 -3.55 -2.69
CA ALA A 118 21.76 -2.97 -2.16
C ALA A 118 22.99 -3.32 -3.00
N ALA A 119 23.15 -4.60 -3.39
CA ALA A 119 24.26 -5.05 -4.22
C ALA A 119 24.26 -4.41 -5.63
N LEU A 120 23.09 -4.10 -6.17
CA LEU A 120 22.91 -3.44 -7.45
C LEU A 120 22.95 -1.90 -7.37
N GLY A 121 23.06 -1.32 -6.17
CA GLY A 121 22.96 0.13 -5.97
C GLY A 121 21.57 0.70 -6.25
N ALA A 122 20.53 -0.14 -6.26
CA ALA A 122 19.14 0.29 -6.42
C ALA A 122 18.60 0.86 -5.10
N SER A 123 17.75 1.89 -5.21
CA SER A 123 17.06 2.44 -4.05
C SER A 123 16.08 1.42 -3.46
N ASP A 124 15.97 1.44 -2.13
CA ASP A 124 14.95 0.67 -1.42
C ASP A 124 13.56 1.28 -1.65
N GLY A 125 12.54 0.43 -1.73
CA GLY A 125 11.14 0.87 -1.85
C GLY A 125 10.37 0.88 -0.53
N ASN A 126 9.05 1.05 -0.64
CA ASN A 126 8.10 1.13 0.47
C ASN A 126 7.36 -0.19 0.73
N ASN A 127 7.83 -1.32 0.17
CA ASN A 127 7.30 -2.63 0.50
C ASN A 127 8.17 -3.33 1.56
N TRP A 128 7.70 -3.29 2.79
CA TRP A 128 8.27 -3.86 4.00
C TRP A 128 7.71 -5.24 4.35
N ALA A 129 6.85 -5.81 3.51
CA ALA A 129 6.45 -7.20 3.67
C ALA A 129 7.67 -8.10 3.44
N VAL A 130 7.88 -9.07 4.33
CA VAL A 130 8.97 -10.03 4.28
C VAL A 130 8.41 -11.42 4.45
N SER A 131 8.67 -12.29 3.49
CA SER A 131 8.24 -13.68 3.57
C SER A 131 8.71 -14.37 4.85
N GLY A 132 7.82 -15.19 5.43
CA GLY A 132 8.04 -15.86 6.70
C GLY A 132 7.68 -15.03 7.94
N TYR A 133 7.45 -13.73 7.80
CA TYR A 133 7.05 -12.90 8.93
C TYR A 133 5.73 -13.33 9.54
N ARG A 134 5.75 -13.48 10.85
CA ARG A 134 4.57 -13.57 11.70
C ARG A 134 4.10 -12.17 12.12
N THR A 135 2.94 -12.11 12.76
CA THR A 135 2.35 -10.85 13.25
C THR A 135 3.27 -10.04 14.19
N ASP A 136 4.09 -10.68 15.04
CA ASP A 136 5.10 -10.02 15.87
C ASP A 136 6.19 -9.33 15.03
N GLN A 137 6.69 -10.00 13.99
CA GLN A 137 7.77 -9.49 13.15
C GLN A 137 7.28 -8.38 12.19
N ILE A 138 6.01 -8.44 11.78
CA ILE A 138 5.36 -7.35 11.04
C ILE A 138 5.34 -6.09 11.90
N LEU A 139 4.89 -6.19 13.15
CA LEU A 139 4.88 -5.07 14.09
C LEU A 139 6.30 -4.54 14.36
N GLU A 140 7.27 -5.43 14.49
CA GLU A 140 8.69 -5.08 14.64
C GLU A 140 9.22 -4.27 13.44
N SER A 141 8.88 -4.68 12.22
CA SER A 141 9.29 -3.97 10.99
C SER A 141 8.75 -2.54 10.89
N ILE A 142 7.65 -2.25 11.58
CA ILE A 142 7.07 -0.92 11.68
C ILE A 142 7.80 -0.10 12.75
N ASN A 143 8.03 -0.67 13.93
CA ASN A 143 8.41 0.07 15.13
C ASN A 143 9.92 0.12 15.41
N SER A 144 10.70 -0.85 14.93
CA SER A 144 12.12 -0.98 15.30
C SER A 144 13.01 -1.38 14.14
N GLN A 145 12.84 -2.57 13.56
CA GLN A 145 13.80 -3.17 12.65
C GLN A 145 13.10 -4.09 11.63
N SER A 146 13.46 -3.93 10.36
CA SER A 146 13.15 -4.91 9.32
C SER A 146 14.40 -5.75 9.05
N THR A 147 14.26 -7.07 9.11
CA THR A 147 15.33 -8.05 8.89
C THR A 147 14.94 -9.06 7.83
N VAL A 148 15.88 -9.37 6.94
CA VAL A 148 15.77 -10.45 5.96
C VAL A 148 16.74 -11.54 6.39
N VAL A 149 16.21 -12.66 6.86
CA VAL A 149 16.97 -13.80 7.38
C VAL A 149 16.67 -15.00 6.51
N ASP A 150 17.71 -15.68 6.03
CA ASP A 150 17.56 -16.93 5.29
C ASP A 150 16.87 -17.97 6.18
N PRO A 151 15.68 -18.47 5.79
CA PRO A 151 14.90 -19.36 6.65
C PRO A 151 15.51 -20.76 6.82
N ASN A 152 16.40 -21.18 5.91
CA ASN A 152 17.02 -22.50 5.94
C ASN A 152 18.29 -22.50 6.80
N THR A 153 19.05 -21.40 6.76
CA THR A 153 20.36 -21.31 7.44
C THR A 153 20.34 -20.43 8.68
N GLY A 154 19.32 -19.59 8.86
CA GLY A 154 19.28 -18.57 9.92
C GLY A 154 20.23 -17.39 9.67
N THR A 155 20.83 -17.30 8.48
CA THR A 155 21.79 -16.25 8.14
C THR A 155 21.07 -14.92 7.95
N LEU A 156 21.50 -13.88 8.67
CA LEU A 156 21.03 -12.52 8.41
C LEU A 156 21.57 -12.03 7.06
N LEU A 157 20.69 -11.85 6.08
CA LEU A 157 21.06 -11.37 4.73
C LEU A 157 21.14 -9.85 4.68
N ARG A 158 20.18 -9.16 5.29
CA ARG A 158 20.16 -7.69 5.42
C ARG A 158 19.27 -7.25 6.57
N SER A 159 19.60 -6.11 7.16
CA SER A 159 18.78 -5.45 8.18
C SER A 159 18.70 -3.94 7.92
N ARG A 160 17.56 -3.34 8.25
CA ARG A 160 17.32 -1.89 8.20
C ARG A 160 16.48 -1.44 9.39
N THR A 161 16.64 -0.18 9.77
CA THR A 161 15.72 0.47 10.72
C THR A 161 14.28 0.38 10.20
N GLY A 162 13.34 0.07 11.08
CA GLY A 162 11.93 -0.07 10.77
C GLY A 162 11.31 1.23 10.26
N TYR A 163 10.12 1.13 9.68
CA TYR A 163 9.49 2.23 8.94
C TYR A 163 9.32 3.52 9.77
N LEU A 164 8.73 3.44 10.97
CA LEU A 164 8.49 4.61 11.80
C LEU A 164 9.80 5.26 12.27
N PRO A 165 10.77 4.55 12.88
CA PRO A 165 12.03 5.19 13.28
C PRO A 165 12.83 5.74 12.09
N ALA A 166 12.74 5.12 10.90
CA ALA A 166 13.37 5.66 9.69
C ALA A 166 12.71 6.96 9.18
N ASN A 167 11.44 7.20 9.55
CA ASN A 167 10.64 8.33 9.10
C ASN A 167 10.31 9.31 10.23
N GLY A 168 11.20 9.44 11.23
CA GLY A 168 11.03 10.39 12.34
C GLY A 168 9.78 10.10 13.18
N PHE A 169 9.40 8.83 13.30
CA PHE A 169 8.21 8.32 13.99
C PHE A 169 6.89 8.86 13.43
N ARG A 170 6.86 9.13 12.11
CA ARG A 170 5.66 9.58 11.41
C ARG A 170 5.33 8.69 10.22
N ALA A 171 4.06 8.41 10.08
CA ALA A 171 3.47 7.88 8.87
C ALA A 171 3.10 9.05 7.93
N ASP A 172 3.29 8.88 6.62
CA ASP A 172 2.68 9.76 5.62
C ASP A 172 1.14 9.67 5.73
N PRO A 173 0.43 10.77 6.05
CA PRO A 173 -1.03 10.76 6.16
C PRO A 173 -1.75 10.60 4.81
N ASN A 174 -1.06 10.82 3.69
CA ASN A 174 -1.62 10.71 2.34
C ASN A 174 -1.32 9.37 1.65
N ALA A 175 -0.53 8.50 2.28
CA ALA A 175 -0.24 7.18 1.72
C ALA A 175 -1.37 6.17 1.99
N LEU A 176 -1.48 5.17 1.10
CA LEU A 176 -2.25 3.96 1.37
C LEU A 176 -1.34 2.94 2.07
N TYR A 177 -1.74 2.50 3.25
CA TYR A 177 -1.06 1.41 3.95
C TYR A 177 -1.74 0.09 3.64
N TYR A 178 -0.97 -0.98 3.47
CA TYR A 178 -1.46 -2.30 3.13
C TYR A 178 -0.85 -3.35 4.05
N LEU A 179 -1.69 -4.13 4.72
CA LEU A 179 -1.30 -5.11 5.73
C LEU A 179 -1.81 -6.52 5.37
N THR A 180 -0.87 -7.46 5.29
CA THR A 180 -1.12 -8.92 5.39
C THR A 180 -0.47 -9.46 6.66
N GLY A 181 -0.88 -10.64 7.13
CA GLY A 181 -0.23 -11.29 8.26
C GLY A 181 -1.09 -12.36 8.90
N GLY A 182 -0.45 -13.21 9.72
CA GLY A 182 -1.11 -14.26 10.49
C GLY A 182 -0.84 -15.67 9.95
N GLY A 183 -0.65 -15.84 8.63
CA GLY A 183 -0.45 -17.18 8.06
C GLY A 183 0.75 -17.91 8.66
N ASN A 184 1.87 -17.21 8.84
CA ASN A 184 3.08 -17.78 9.45
C ASN A 184 2.91 -18.11 10.94
N ASP A 185 2.06 -17.40 11.67
CA ASP A 185 1.75 -17.73 13.07
C ASP A 185 1.08 -19.12 13.17
N PHE A 186 0.25 -19.48 12.19
CA PHE A 186 -0.34 -20.82 12.07
C PHE A 186 0.68 -21.84 11.60
N LEU A 187 1.39 -21.57 10.50
CA LEU A 187 2.33 -22.53 9.89
C LEU A 187 3.52 -22.88 10.79
N GLN A 188 3.91 -21.96 11.69
CA GLN A 188 4.98 -22.16 12.65
C GLN A 188 4.48 -22.69 14.02
N GLY A 189 3.23 -23.14 14.09
CA GLY A 189 2.66 -23.78 15.27
C GLY A 189 2.44 -22.85 16.47
N ARG A 190 2.39 -21.53 16.26
CA ARG A 190 2.09 -20.57 17.35
C ARG A 190 0.60 -20.45 17.62
N VAL A 191 -0.23 -20.66 16.60
CA VAL A 191 -1.69 -20.68 16.73
C VAL A 191 -2.19 -22.12 16.83
N VAL A 192 -2.53 -22.53 18.05
CA VAL A 192 -3.01 -23.88 18.39
C VAL A 192 -4.32 -23.87 19.21
N SER A 193 -4.85 -22.68 19.48
CA SER A 193 -6.02 -22.46 20.33
C SER A 193 -6.73 -21.16 19.95
N ALA A 194 -7.99 -21.00 20.38
CA ALA A 194 -8.71 -19.74 20.18
C ALA A 194 -7.99 -18.53 20.83
N SER A 195 -7.34 -18.74 21.98
CA SER A 195 -6.56 -17.69 22.66
C SER A 195 -5.34 -17.25 21.86
N SER A 196 -4.56 -18.20 21.32
CA SER A 196 -3.39 -17.88 20.48
C SER A 196 -3.78 -17.27 19.13
N ALA A 197 -4.90 -17.71 18.54
CA ALA A 197 -5.48 -17.09 17.35
C ALA A 197 -5.86 -15.61 17.62
N ALA A 198 -6.54 -15.34 18.74
CA ALA A 198 -6.89 -13.99 19.13
C ALA A 198 -5.65 -13.12 19.42
N GLN A 199 -4.59 -13.69 20.01
CA GLN A 199 -3.33 -12.99 20.25
C GLN A 199 -2.60 -12.61 18.95
N ALA A 200 -2.56 -13.50 17.96
CA ALA A 200 -1.99 -13.17 16.66
C ALA A 200 -2.82 -12.08 15.94
N ALA A 201 -4.15 -12.16 16.01
CA ALA A 201 -5.04 -11.13 15.45
C ALA A 201 -4.84 -9.76 16.12
N ASN A 202 -4.65 -9.75 17.44
CA ASN A 202 -4.31 -8.55 18.20
C ASN A 202 -3.01 -7.92 17.71
N GLN A 203 -1.95 -8.69 17.51
CA GLN A 203 -0.65 -8.18 17.05
C GLN A 203 -0.72 -7.59 15.63
N LEU A 204 -1.50 -8.20 14.72
CA LEU A 204 -1.74 -7.61 13.42
C LEU A 204 -2.52 -6.29 13.52
N ALA A 205 -3.53 -6.22 14.41
CA ALA A 205 -4.23 -4.97 14.68
C ALA A 205 -3.33 -3.90 15.33
N ASP A 206 -2.38 -4.31 16.19
CA ASP A 206 -1.39 -3.41 16.81
C ASP A 206 -0.49 -2.77 15.73
N SER A 207 -0.23 -3.48 14.62
CA SER A 207 0.48 -2.92 13.46
C SER A 207 -0.30 -1.78 12.81
N ALA A 208 -1.61 -1.98 12.57
CA ALA A 208 -2.49 -0.92 12.08
C ALA A 208 -2.61 0.24 13.07
N GLN A 209 -2.67 -0.06 14.37
CA GLN A 209 -2.78 0.93 15.44
C GLN A 209 -1.51 1.78 15.54
N ALA A 210 -0.32 1.18 15.44
CA ALA A 210 0.95 1.90 15.44
C ALA A 210 1.04 2.89 14.27
N LEU A 211 0.65 2.45 13.07
CA LEU A 211 0.59 3.32 11.89
C LEU A 211 -0.41 4.46 12.08
N GLN A 212 -1.61 4.17 12.59
CA GLN A 212 -2.64 5.18 12.87
C GLN A 212 -2.16 6.22 13.89
N GLN A 213 -1.54 5.78 14.99
CA GLN A 213 -0.98 6.68 16.01
C GLN A 213 0.14 7.57 15.44
N ALA A 214 0.88 7.08 14.44
CA ALA A 214 1.91 7.84 13.73
C ALA A 214 1.37 8.75 12.60
N GLY A 215 0.05 8.74 12.34
CA GLY A 215 -0.61 9.64 11.39
C GLY A 215 -1.17 8.98 10.12
N ALA A 216 -1.07 7.66 9.96
CA ALA A 216 -1.67 6.96 8.82
C ALA A 216 -3.19 7.12 8.81
N ARG A 217 -3.76 7.44 7.65
CA ARG A 217 -5.22 7.67 7.49
C ARG A 217 -5.95 6.56 6.78
N TYR A 218 -5.30 5.86 5.84
CA TYR A 218 -5.93 4.84 4.98
C TYR A 218 -5.17 3.52 5.13
N ILE A 219 -5.81 2.51 5.70
CA ILE A 219 -5.15 1.24 6.01
C ILE A 219 -6.01 0.09 5.48
N MET A 220 -5.53 -0.55 4.43
CA MET A 220 -6.10 -1.78 3.88
C MET A 220 -5.55 -2.98 4.64
N VAL A 221 -6.42 -3.83 5.17
CA VAL A 221 -6.03 -4.97 6.00
C VAL A 221 -6.67 -6.25 5.49
N TRP A 222 -5.89 -7.29 5.25
CA TRP A 222 -6.40 -8.59 4.88
C TRP A 222 -7.08 -9.26 6.08
N LEU A 223 -8.30 -9.76 5.86
CA LEU A 223 -8.77 -10.88 6.65
C LEU A 223 -8.00 -12.13 6.22
N LEU A 224 -7.53 -12.90 7.20
CA LEU A 224 -6.73 -14.09 7.00
C LEU A 224 -7.53 -15.10 6.17
N PRO A 225 -6.99 -15.59 5.02
CA PRO A 225 -7.60 -16.70 4.30
C PRO A 225 -7.87 -17.89 5.22
N ASP A 226 -8.86 -18.71 4.88
CA ASP A 226 -9.10 -19.94 5.62
C ASP A 226 -7.92 -20.90 5.43
N ILE A 227 -7.05 -20.98 6.46
CA ILE A 227 -5.80 -21.75 6.39
C ILE A 227 -6.10 -23.25 6.26
N GLY A 228 -7.21 -23.72 6.84
CA GLY A 228 -7.65 -25.12 6.72
C GLY A 228 -8.09 -25.51 5.31
N LYS A 229 -8.41 -24.54 4.45
CA LYS A 229 -8.75 -24.76 3.04
C LYS A 229 -7.56 -24.60 2.07
N THR A 230 -6.39 -24.22 2.57
CA THR A 230 -5.19 -24.14 1.72
C THR A 230 -4.74 -25.55 1.31
N PRO A 231 -4.08 -25.73 0.14
CA PRO A 231 -3.55 -27.03 -0.26
C PRO A 231 -2.62 -27.69 0.77
N ALA A 232 -1.96 -26.89 1.63
CA ALA A 232 -1.10 -27.40 2.68
C ALA A 232 -1.84 -28.18 3.78
N LEU A 233 -3.13 -27.89 4.01
CA LEU A 233 -3.92 -28.51 5.09
C LEU A 233 -5.23 -29.14 4.62
N SER A 234 -5.74 -28.80 3.44
CA SER A 234 -6.99 -29.33 2.91
C SER A 234 -6.93 -30.87 2.84
N GLY A 235 -7.99 -31.52 3.30
CA GLY A 235 -8.06 -32.99 3.39
C GLY A 235 -7.31 -33.61 4.57
N SER A 236 -6.53 -32.83 5.34
CA SER A 236 -5.88 -33.33 6.55
C SER A 236 -6.86 -33.38 7.74
N PRO A 237 -6.58 -34.20 8.78
CA PRO A 237 -7.36 -34.19 10.02
C PRO A 237 -7.39 -32.84 10.75
N LEU A 238 -6.44 -31.95 10.47
CA LEU A 238 -6.33 -30.64 11.10
C LEU A 238 -7.13 -29.54 10.37
N ALA A 239 -7.64 -29.82 9.17
CA ALA A 239 -8.29 -28.82 8.32
C ALA A 239 -9.43 -28.08 9.05
N SER A 240 -10.41 -28.82 9.57
CA SER A 240 -11.59 -28.23 10.22
C SER A 240 -11.24 -27.42 11.48
N ALA A 241 -10.31 -27.91 12.30
CA ALA A 241 -9.88 -27.20 13.49
C ALA A 241 -9.15 -25.89 13.12
N THR A 242 -8.32 -25.94 12.08
CA THR A 242 -7.58 -24.78 11.57
C THR A 242 -8.50 -23.75 10.92
N SER A 243 -9.54 -24.18 10.22
CA SER A 243 -10.59 -23.28 9.70
C SER A 243 -11.32 -22.55 10.83
N ALA A 244 -11.67 -23.24 11.91
CA ALA A 244 -12.29 -22.62 13.08
C ALA A 244 -11.37 -21.57 13.74
N LEU A 245 -10.07 -21.87 13.83
CA LEU A 245 -9.06 -20.93 14.34
C LEU A 245 -8.87 -19.72 13.41
N SER A 246 -8.89 -19.92 12.09
CA SER A 246 -8.82 -18.84 11.10
C SER A 246 -10.03 -17.90 11.21
N ALA A 247 -11.24 -18.46 11.41
CA ALA A 247 -12.44 -17.68 11.65
C ALA A 247 -12.36 -16.88 12.97
N GLY A 248 -11.88 -17.51 14.05
CA GLY A 248 -11.67 -16.85 15.35
C GLY A 248 -10.65 -15.72 15.27
N PHE A 249 -9.55 -15.91 14.53
CA PHE A 249 -8.58 -14.86 14.23
C PHE A 249 -9.27 -13.65 13.57
N ASN A 250 -10.03 -13.88 12.50
CA ASN A 250 -10.70 -12.81 11.75
C ASN A 250 -11.77 -12.08 12.58
N GLN A 251 -12.53 -12.80 13.41
CA GLN A 251 -13.50 -12.19 14.31
C GLN A 251 -12.80 -11.23 15.29
N GLN A 252 -11.68 -11.65 15.87
CA GLN A 252 -10.90 -10.80 16.77
C GLN A 252 -10.26 -9.62 16.03
N LEU A 253 -9.71 -9.84 14.83
CA LEU A 253 -9.10 -8.80 14.01
C LEU A 253 -10.11 -7.70 13.68
N VAL A 254 -11.29 -8.05 13.16
CA VAL A 254 -12.34 -7.08 12.83
C VAL A 254 -12.77 -6.28 14.07
N SER A 255 -12.94 -6.95 15.21
CA SER A 255 -13.29 -6.30 16.48
C SER A 255 -12.26 -5.25 16.89
N ARG A 256 -10.96 -5.58 16.80
CA ARG A 256 -9.86 -4.64 17.11
C ARG A 256 -9.76 -3.51 16.09
N LEU A 257 -9.86 -3.81 14.80
CA LEU A 257 -9.78 -2.81 13.73
C LEU A 257 -10.90 -1.77 13.83
N ALA A 258 -12.11 -2.17 14.25
CA ALA A 258 -13.23 -1.26 14.46
C ALA A 258 -13.00 -0.21 15.57
N GLN A 259 -11.99 -0.42 16.42
CA GLN A 259 -11.61 0.50 17.50
C GLN A 259 -10.50 1.48 17.07
N ILE A 260 -9.92 1.31 15.89
CA ILE A 260 -8.83 2.16 15.38
C ILE A 260 -9.44 3.34 14.61
N ASN A 261 -9.05 4.56 15.00
CA ASN A 261 -9.54 5.79 14.38
C ASN A 261 -8.79 6.12 13.08
N ALA A 262 -8.96 5.27 12.07
CA ALA A 262 -8.46 5.44 10.71
C ALA A 262 -9.51 4.93 9.69
N GLN A 263 -9.34 5.27 8.41
CA GLN A 263 -10.11 4.66 7.34
C GLN A 263 -9.58 3.24 7.09
N ILE A 264 -10.13 2.28 7.84
CA ILE A 264 -9.82 0.86 7.65
C ILE A 264 -10.60 0.31 6.46
N ILE A 265 -9.89 -0.36 5.55
CA ILE A 265 -10.46 -1.04 4.38
C ILE A 265 -10.21 -2.53 4.56
N PRO A 266 -11.11 -3.27 5.25
CA PRO A 266 -10.93 -4.71 5.45
C PRO A 266 -11.19 -5.45 4.14
N LEU A 267 -10.24 -6.27 3.71
CA LEU A 267 -10.41 -7.13 2.55
C LEU A 267 -10.96 -8.47 3.02
N ASN A 268 -12.21 -8.77 2.65
CA ASN A 268 -12.84 -10.05 2.95
C ASN A 268 -12.36 -11.16 2.00
N VAL A 269 -11.07 -11.45 2.08
CA VAL A 269 -10.40 -12.48 1.27
C VAL A 269 -11.00 -13.88 1.48
N PRO A 270 -11.42 -14.30 2.69
CA PRO A 270 -12.10 -15.57 2.87
C PRO A 270 -13.39 -15.70 2.04
N LEU A 271 -14.21 -14.65 2.00
CA LEU A 271 -15.41 -14.64 1.16
C LEU A 271 -15.04 -14.67 -0.33
N LEU A 272 -14.10 -13.83 -0.75
CA LEU A 272 -13.64 -13.81 -2.15
C LEU A 272 -13.15 -15.19 -2.61
N ILE A 273 -12.36 -15.89 -1.78
CA ILE A 273 -11.91 -17.25 -2.11
C ILE A 273 -13.09 -18.22 -2.20
N ASN A 274 -14.08 -18.13 -1.31
CA ASN A 274 -15.27 -18.97 -1.40
C ASN A 274 -16.07 -18.68 -2.69
N GLU A 275 -16.17 -17.43 -3.13
CA GLU A 275 -16.82 -17.04 -4.39
C GLU A 275 -16.05 -17.61 -5.61
N VAL A 276 -14.71 -17.53 -5.59
CA VAL A 276 -13.85 -18.12 -6.62
C VAL A 276 -14.03 -19.64 -6.69
N LEU A 277 -14.07 -20.33 -5.55
CA LEU A 277 -14.25 -21.78 -5.51
C LEU A 277 -15.65 -22.23 -5.92
N ALA A 278 -16.67 -21.39 -5.71
CA ALA A 278 -18.05 -21.67 -6.12
C ALA A 278 -18.26 -21.46 -7.62
N GLU A 279 -17.61 -20.45 -8.21
CA GLU A 279 -17.74 -20.10 -9.63
C GLU A 279 -16.36 -19.85 -10.30
N PRO A 280 -15.45 -20.84 -10.39
CA PRO A 280 -14.07 -20.63 -10.85
C PRO A 280 -13.96 -19.94 -12.22
N ALA A 281 -14.82 -20.33 -13.17
CA ALA A 281 -14.83 -19.79 -14.53
C ALA A 281 -15.14 -18.29 -14.57
N ARG A 282 -15.95 -17.76 -13.64
CA ARG A 282 -16.26 -16.31 -13.56
C ARG A 282 -15.01 -15.48 -13.21
N PHE A 283 -14.05 -16.09 -12.54
CA PHE A 283 -12.78 -15.48 -12.17
C PHE A 283 -11.62 -15.89 -13.10
N GLY A 284 -11.91 -16.60 -14.20
CA GLY A 284 -10.92 -17.02 -15.19
C GLY A 284 -10.11 -18.26 -14.81
N PHE A 285 -10.55 -19.03 -13.80
CA PHE A 285 -9.96 -20.33 -13.45
C PHE A 285 -10.67 -21.48 -14.18
N ASP A 286 -9.97 -22.60 -14.35
CA ASP A 286 -10.57 -23.83 -14.87
C ASP A 286 -11.63 -24.34 -13.88
N PRO A 287 -12.88 -24.58 -14.31
CA PRO A 287 -13.90 -25.16 -13.44
C PRO A 287 -13.76 -26.68 -13.22
N ASN A 288 -12.80 -27.36 -13.88
CA ASN A 288 -12.66 -28.83 -13.86
C ASN A 288 -11.39 -29.32 -13.16
#